data_AF-C3XXR5-F1
#
_entry.id   AF-C3XXR5-F1
#
_cell.length_a   1.000
_cell.length_b   1.000
_cell.length_c   1.000
_cell.angle_alpha   90.00
_cell.angle_beta   90.00
_cell.angle_gamma   90.00
#
_symmetry.space_group_name_H-M   'P 1'
#
loop_
_entity.id
_entity.type
_entity.pdbx_description
1 polymer ?
#
loop_
_entity_poly.entity_id
_entity_poly.type
_entity_poly.pdbx_seq_one_letter_code
_entity_poly.pdbx_strand_id
1 'polypeptide(L)'
;MVQLYEQVRSKFSVDDYSHYLFTPRDLTQWVLSLLRHDLAGGASATNADNVLQTWAFEACRLFRDKLVGQQARDRFDGMLSSVLRNDWSSDVMDKLQGGYYVTWGARAELATPPGAPIPLAGKQVGWLGTDDFRNVISKGLIGYIREHRELDILVFREVLDYMSRVDHALALPGGSLLMAGRSGVGRRTAASVVAHMHQCELFTPKISRGYGLKQFKNDLKTILQQAGVEGQQVVFLLEDQQLVHPQFLELVNSLLAAGDIPGLYTPEELDPLLAPLKEQASQENFRGSLYNYFAARIQMNLHVVLIMDCSNSNFTVMCESNPSLYKQCLVQWMEGWSKDSMLQVPKMLLSRHSEMGSSLLPPAAGQEPKKFAGGDELVKNFVNIHESRLSHGATPRRYMTFLHTYESVYNHKKEGVLQKQSHLQVKSFSVTIFRLSARCHF
;
A
#
# COMPACT_ATOMS: atom_id res chain seq x y z
N MET A 1 -5.94 -23.68 13.45
CA MET A 1 -4.74 -22.79 13.46
C MET A 1 -3.43 -23.57 13.46
N VAL A 2 -3.17 -24.40 14.49
CA VAL A 2 -1.89 -25.14 14.62
C VAL A 2 -1.60 -26.01 13.40
N GLN A 3 -2.59 -26.76 12.92
CA GLN A 3 -2.46 -27.58 11.71
C GLN A 3 -2.03 -26.76 10.48
N LEU A 4 -2.64 -25.60 10.23
CA LEU A 4 -2.24 -24.74 9.10
C LEU A 4 -0.82 -24.23 9.28
N TYR A 5 -0.46 -23.79 10.50
CA TYR A 5 0.89 -23.32 10.82
C TYR A 5 1.94 -24.41 10.58
N GLU A 6 1.68 -25.66 11.00
CA GLU A 6 2.57 -26.79 10.77
C GLU A 6 2.72 -27.11 9.28
N GLN A 7 1.62 -27.07 8.52
CA GLN A 7 1.66 -27.26 7.06
C GLN A 7 2.49 -26.17 6.38
N VAL A 8 2.26 -24.89 6.71
CA VAL A 8 3.02 -23.75 6.18
C VAL A 8 4.51 -23.90 6.49
N ARG A 9 4.85 -24.16 7.75
CA ARG A 9 6.25 -24.35 8.19
C ARG A 9 6.92 -25.56 7.52
N SER A 10 6.16 -26.61 7.21
CA SER A 10 6.70 -27.78 6.51
C SER A 10 6.96 -27.55 5.02
N LYS A 11 6.24 -26.60 4.40
CA LYS A 11 6.26 -26.35 2.95
C LYS A 11 7.08 -25.14 2.54
N PHE A 12 7.30 -24.19 3.44
CA PHE A 12 8.01 -22.96 3.17
C PHE A 12 9.14 -22.81 4.20
N SER A 13 10.38 -22.80 3.70
CA SER A 13 11.60 -22.77 4.50
C SER A 13 12.41 -21.50 4.27
N VAL A 14 13.27 -21.17 5.23
CA VAL A 14 14.33 -20.14 5.10
C VAL A 14 15.27 -20.48 3.92
N ASP A 15 15.39 -21.75 3.56
CA ASP A 15 16.18 -22.20 2.40
C ASP A 15 15.57 -21.74 1.05
N ASP A 16 14.25 -21.55 1.00
CA ASP A 16 13.58 -21.02 -0.20
C ASP A 16 13.80 -19.50 -0.28
N TYR A 17 13.49 -18.80 0.81
CA TYR A 17 13.67 -17.37 0.97
C TYR A 17 13.96 -17.02 2.43
N SER A 18 14.94 -16.14 2.66
CA SER A 18 15.42 -15.80 4.00
C SER A 18 14.35 -15.20 4.93
N HIS A 19 13.27 -14.64 4.38
CA HIS A 19 12.15 -14.07 5.14
C HIS A 19 11.04 -15.06 5.48
N TYR A 20 11.14 -16.33 5.08
CA TYR A 20 10.19 -17.40 5.47
C TYR A 20 10.43 -17.87 6.91
N LEU A 21 10.42 -16.92 7.83
CA LEU A 21 10.55 -17.14 9.25
C LEU A 21 9.16 -17.24 9.88
N PHE A 22 8.71 -18.47 10.11
CA PHE A 22 7.45 -18.76 10.81
C PHE A 22 7.75 -19.28 12.22
N THR A 23 7.22 -18.60 13.22
CA THR A 23 7.43 -18.89 14.64
C THR A 23 6.10 -18.97 15.37
N PRO A 24 6.04 -19.53 16.59
CA PRO A 24 4.82 -19.51 17.40
C PRO A 24 4.32 -18.08 17.72
N ARG A 25 5.16 -17.05 17.54
CA ARG A 25 4.71 -15.65 17.66
C ARG A 25 3.66 -15.29 16.61
N ASP A 26 3.75 -15.87 15.41
CA ASP A 26 2.75 -15.65 14.36
C ASP A 26 1.37 -16.21 14.79
N LEU A 27 1.33 -17.32 15.56
CA LEU A 27 0.08 -17.83 16.15
C LEU A 27 -0.48 -16.88 17.20
N THR A 28 0.37 -16.33 18.08
CA THR A 28 -0.05 -15.33 19.08
C THR A 28 -0.60 -14.09 18.38
N GLN A 29 0.10 -13.58 17.36
CA GLN A 29 -0.37 -12.45 16.55
C GLN A 29 -1.68 -12.77 15.87
N TRP A 30 -1.85 -13.97 15.31
CA TRP A 30 -3.10 -14.38 14.67
C TRP A 30 -4.28 -14.31 15.63
N VAL A 31 -4.14 -14.84 16.85
CA VAL A 31 -5.20 -14.81 17.86
C VAL A 31 -5.48 -13.38 18.32
N LEU A 32 -4.44 -12.59 18.58
CA LEU A 32 -4.60 -11.20 19.03
C LEU A 32 -5.24 -10.32 17.96
N SER A 33 -4.93 -10.55 16.67
CA SER A 33 -5.55 -9.81 15.57
C SER A 33 -7.07 -10.02 15.50
N LEU A 34 -7.59 -11.17 15.94
CA LEU A 34 -9.04 -11.42 15.96
C LEU A 34 -9.80 -10.45 16.89
N LEU A 35 -9.13 -9.90 17.92
CA LEU A 35 -9.73 -8.95 18.86
C LEU A 35 -10.11 -7.61 18.20
N ARG A 36 -9.57 -7.33 17.01
CA ARG A 36 -9.84 -6.10 16.26
C ARG A 36 -11.14 -6.16 15.45
N HIS A 37 -11.67 -7.36 15.24
CA HIS A 37 -12.86 -7.56 14.43
C HIS A 37 -14.11 -7.48 15.29
N ASP A 38 -15.16 -6.85 14.78
CA ASP A 38 -16.47 -6.87 15.43
C ASP A 38 -17.12 -8.25 15.24
N LEU A 39 -16.86 -9.16 16.18
CA LEU A 39 -17.45 -10.50 16.23
C LEU A 39 -18.83 -10.50 16.91
N ALA A 40 -19.36 -9.33 17.31
CA ALA A 40 -20.64 -9.23 18.01
C ALA A 40 -21.83 -9.32 17.03
N GLY A 41 -21.97 -10.49 16.39
CA GLY A 41 -23.21 -10.92 15.74
C GLY A 41 -23.97 -11.86 16.68
N GLY A 42 -25.27 -11.63 16.91
CA GLY A 42 -26.12 -12.55 17.69
C GLY A 42 -26.26 -13.92 17.00
N ALA A 43 -26.22 -15.02 17.76
CA ALA A 43 -26.08 -16.40 17.30
C ALA A 43 -26.95 -16.78 16.07
N SER A 44 -26.36 -16.70 14.87
CA SER A 44 -26.91 -17.21 13.61
C SER A 44 -25.80 -17.97 12.86
N ALA A 45 -26.16 -18.94 12.02
CA ALA A 45 -25.22 -19.68 11.16
C ALA A 45 -24.37 -18.74 10.27
N THR A 46 -24.91 -17.58 9.90
CA THR A 46 -24.19 -16.51 9.20
C THR A 46 -22.98 -16.00 9.98
N ASN A 47 -22.98 -16.08 11.31
CA ASN A 47 -21.85 -15.60 12.12
C ASN A 47 -20.69 -16.60 12.17
N ALA A 48 -20.96 -17.90 12.09
CA ALA A 48 -19.88 -18.90 12.06
C ALA A 48 -19.01 -18.68 10.80
N ASP A 49 -19.65 -18.49 9.65
CA ASP A 49 -18.96 -18.14 8.41
C ASP A 49 -18.22 -16.81 8.51
N ASN A 50 -18.80 -15.78 9.15
CA ASN A 50 -18.13 -14.49 9.34
C ASN A 50 -16.87 -14.62 10.22
N VAL A 51 -16.93 -15.42 11.29
CA VAL A 51 -15.76 -15.70 12.15
C VAL A 51 -14.69 -16.45 11.37
N LEU A 52 -15.08 -17.47 10.58
CA LEU A 52 -14.16 -18.20 9.71
C LEU A 52 -13.56 -17.31 8.62
N GLN A 53 -14.31 -16.33 8.13
CA GLN A 53 -13.86 -15.34 7.16
C GLN A 53 -12.78 -14.44 7.74
N THR A 54 -13.04 -13.87 8.92
CA THR A 54 -12.07 -13.08 9.68
C THR A 54 -10.82 -13.92 9.98
N TRP A 55 -11.00 -15.17 10.41
CA TRP A 55 -9.91 -16.09 10.69
C TRP A 55 -9.02 -16.33 9.47
N ALA A 56 -9.62 -16.62 8.32
CA ALA A 56 -8.92 -16.85 7.05
C ALA A 56 -8.25 -15.57 6.52
N PHE A 57 -8.89 -14.41 6.69
CA PHE A 57 -8.31 -13.12 6.33
C PHE A 57 -7.01 -12.85 7.11
N GLU A 58 -7.02 -13.02 8.43
CA GLU A 58 -5.81 -12.82 9.25
C GLU A 58 -4.72 -13.84 8.90
N ALA A 59 -5.08 -15.08 8.53
CA ALA A 59 -4.13 -16.05 8.01
C ALA A 59 -3.45 -15.57 6.72
N CYS A 60 -4.22 -14.99 5.80
CA CYS A 60 -3.70 -14.44 4.56
C CYS A 60 -2.74 -13.26 4.82
N ARG A 61 -3.09 -12.36 5.74
CA ARG A 61 -2.23 -11.21 6.11
C ARG A 61 -0.91 -11.66 6.75
N LEU A 62 -0.93 -12.69 7.59
CA LEU A 62 0.26 -13.18 8.29
C LEU A 62 1.16 -14.06 7.42
N PHE A 63 0.58 -14.98 6.65
CA PHE A 63 1.32 -16.01 5.92
C PHE A 63 1.38 -15.72 4.42
N ARG A 64 0.23 -15.55 3.77
CA ARG A 64 0.12 -15.46 2.30
C ARG A 64 0.85 -14.25 1.73
N ASP A 65 0.79 -13.11 2.41
CA ASP A 65 1.39 -11.85 1.94
C ASP A 65 2.93 -11.89 1.93
N LYS A 66 3.54 -12.78 2.71
CA LYS A 66 5.00 -13.02 2.73
C LYS A 66 5.47 -13.84 1.52
N LEU A 67 4.57 -14.60 0.89
CA LEU A 67 4.93 -15.60 -0.13
C LEU A 67 5.31 -14.96 -1.47
N VAL A 68 6.41 -15.49 -2.02
CA VAL A 68 7.00 -15.14 -3.31
C VAL A 68 6.45 -16.05 -4.40
N GLY A 69 5.98 -15.46 -5.49
CA GLY A 69 5.43 -16.16 -6.63
C GLY A 69 3.96 -16.56 -6.47
N GLN A 70 3.25 -16.61 -7.60
CA GLN A 70 1.86 -17.07 -7.65
C GLN A 70 1.73 -18.54 -7.22
N GLN A 71 2.68 -19.40 -7.61
CA GLN A 71 2.64 -20.82 -7.26
C GLN A 71 2.67 -21.06 -5.74
N ALA A 72 3.46 -20.30 -4.99
CA ALA A 72 3.51 -20.42 -3.53
C ALA A 72 2.18 -19.98 -2.90
N ARG A 73 1.59 -18.89 -3.42
CA ARG A 73 0.27 -18.39 -2.98
C ARG A 73 -0.84 -19.38 -3.27
N ASP A 74 -0.87 -19.98 -4.45
CA ASP A 74 -1.86 -21.00 -4.82
C ASP A 74 -1.74 -22.24 -3.91
N ARG A 75 -0.52 -22.66 -3.58
CA ARG A 75 -0.28 -23.75 -2.62
C ARG A 75 -0.81 -23.40 -1.23
N PHE A 76 -0.57 -22.18 -0.76
CA PHE A 76 -1.12 -21.71 0.52
C PHE A 76 -2.65 -21.66 0.48
N ASP A 77 -3.24 -21.13 -0.58
CA ASP A 77 -4.68 -21.04 -0.76
C ASP A 77 -5.32 -22.44 -0.75
N GLY A 78 -4.66 -23.43 -1.34
CA GLY A 78 -5.06 -24.84 -1.26
C GLY A 78 -4.99 -25.43 0.16
N MET A 79 -3.91 -25.15 0.92
CA MET A 79 -3.78 -25.59 2.31
C MET A 79 -4.85 -24.97 3.21
N LEU A 80 -5.07 -23.66 3.09
CA LEU A 80 -6.09 -22.93 3.83
C LEU A 80 -7.49 -23.46 3.52
N SER A 81 -7.82 -23.65 2.23
CA SER A 81 -9.09 -24.21 1.78
C SER A 81 -9.30 -25.63 2.31
N SER A 82 -8.26 -26.47 2.32
CA SER A 82 -8.35 -27.84 2.84
C SER A 82 -8.68 -27.86 4.32
N VAL A 83 -8.04 -27.00 5.13
CA VAL A 83 -8.31 -26.92 6.58
C VAL A 83 -9.74 -26.45 6.82
N LEU A 84 -10.19 -25.41 6.12
CA LEU A 84 -11.55 -24.87 6.24
C LEU A 84 -12.63 -25.92 5.88
N ARG A 85 -12.42 -26.68 4.80
CA ARG A 85 -13.38 -27.71 4.35
C ARG A 85 -13.39 -28.93 5.27
N ASN A 86 -12.22 -29.40 5.72
CA ASN A 86 -12.14 -30.61 6.55
C ASN A 86 -12.78 -30.41 7.93
N ASP A 87 -12.52 -29.26 8.56
CA ASP A 87 -12.95 -29.02 9.93
C ASP A 87 -14.35 -28.41 10.01
N TRP A 88 -14.75 -27.58 9.03
CA TRP A 88 -16.01 -26.82 9.06
C TRP A 88 -16.92 -26.98 7.84
N SER A 89 -16.50 -27.74 6.81
CA SER A 89 -17.25 -27.88 5.55
C SER A 89 -17.64 -26.54 4.90
N SER A 90 -16.87 -25.48 5.16
CA SER A 90 -17.16 -24.12 4.70
C SER A 90 -16.20 -23.68 3.59
N ASP A 91 -16.72 -22.92 2.61
CA ASP A 91 -15.97 -22.42 1.46
C ASP A 91 -15.91 -20.88 1.49
N VAL A 92 -15.24 -20.36 2.51
CA VAL A 92 -15.20 -18.91 2.79
C VAL A 92 -14.24 -18.15 1.87
N MET A 93 -13.41 -18.86 1.10
CA MET A 93 -12.40 -18.26 0.22
C MET A 93 -13.02 -17.40 -0.88
N ASP A 94 -14.20 -17.76 -1.40
CA ASP A 94 -14.91 -16.96 -2.39
C ASP A 94 -15.41 -15.64 -1.79
N LYS A 95 -15.87 -15.67 -0.53
CA LYS A 95 -16.32 -14.46 0.19
C LYS A 95 -15.19 -13.47 0.39
N LEU A 96 -13.96 -13.95 0.63
CA LEU A 96 -12.77 -13.11 0.76
C LEU A 96 -12.41 -12.33 -0.51
N GLN A 97 -12.84 -12.79 -1.70
CA GLN A 97 -12.59 -12.06 -2.94
C GLN A 97 -13.56 -10.87 -3.15
N GLY A 98 -14.69 -10.85 -2.43
CA GLY A 98 -15.74 -9.84 -2.59
C GLY A 98 -15.48 -8.52 -1.85
N GLY A 99 -14.52 -8.47 -0.93
CA GLY A 99 -14.30 -7.31 -0.08
C GLY A 99 -13.06 -7.41 0.81
N TYR A 100 -12.95 -6.46 1.74
CA TYR A 100 -11.77 -6.25 2.56
C TYR A 100 -12.18 -5.97 4.01
N TYR A 101 -11.40 -6.47 4.97
CA TYR A 101 -11.44 -5.96 6.34
C TYR A 101 -10.50 -4.76 6.43
N VAL A 102 -11.06 -3.59 6.72
CA VAL A 102 -10.33 -2.33 6.82
C VAL A 102 -10.88 -1.51 7.98
N THR A 103 -10.10 -0.56 8.48
CA THR A 103 -10.53 0.22 9.65
C THR A 103 -11.76 1.08 9.34
N TRP A 104 -11.84 1.66 8.13
CA TRP A 104 -13.00 2.44 7.67
C TRP A 104 -14.30 1.66 7.53
N GLY A 105 -14.24 0.32 7.63
CA GLY A 105 -15.40 -0.55 7.70
C GLY A 105 -15.92 -0.76 9.13
N ALA A 106 -15.17 -0.34 10.15
CA ALA A 106 -15.52 -0.57 11.53
C ALA A 106 -16.62 0.39 12.00
N ARG A 107 -17.57 -0.13 12.78
CA ARG A 107 -18.64 0.68 13.37
C ARG A 107 -18.12 1.72 14.37
N ALA A 108 -17.03 1.40 15.07
CA ALA A 108 -16.45 2.25 16.12
C ALA A 108 -15.57 3.40 15.58
N GLU A 109 -15.09 3.34 14.33
CA GLU A 109 -14.31 4.45 13.77
C GLU A 109 -15.12 5.74 13.66
N LEU A 110 -16.45 5.65 13.53
CA LEU A 110 -17.34 6.81 13.56
C LEU A 110 -17.33 7.58 14.89
N ALA A 111 -16.80 6.99 15.97
CA ALA A 111 -16.81 7.55 17.32
C ALA A 111 -15.43 7.91 17.88
N THR A 112 -14.34 7.60 17.16
CA THR A 112 -12.98 7.82 17.68
C THR A 112 -12.49 9.23 17.29
N PRO A 113 -12.13 10.11 18.23
CA PRO A 113 -11.69 11.45 17.89
C PRO A 113 -10.35 11.43 17.13
N PRO A 114 -10.14 12.39 16.20
CA PRO A 114 -8.85 12.62 15.55
C PRO A 114 -7.70 12.68 16.56
N GLY A 115 -6.63 11.90 16.33
CA GLY A 115 -5.44 11.89 17.19
C GLY A 115 -5.58 11.13 18.50
N ALA A 116 -6.64 10.32 18.69
CA ALA A 116 -6.71 9.41 19.83
C ALA A 116 -5.55 8.39 19.82
N PRO A 117 -5.01 8.01 20.99
CA PRO A 117 -4.02 6.95 21.08
C PRO A 117 -4.54 5.65 20.45
N ILE A 118 -3.66 4.92 19.74
CA ILE A 118 -4.02 3.60 19.20
C ILE A 118 -4.30 2.66 20.39
N PRO A 119 -5.43 1.93 20.40
CA PRO A 119 -5.69 0.91 21.41
C PRO A 119 -4.60 -0.16 21.41
N LEU A 120 -4.33 -0.79 22.55
CA LEU A 120 -3.32 -1.85 22.64
C LEU A 120 -3.56 -3.04 21.70
N ALA A 121 -4.82 -3.33 21.38
CA ALA A 121 -5.20 -4.37 20.42
C ALA A 121 -5.13 -3.89 18.95
N GLY A 122 -4.89 -2.60 18.71
CA GLY A 122 -5.02 -1.94 17.40
C GLY A 122 -6.39 -1.33 17.16
N LYS A 123 -6.51 -0.55 16.08
CA LYS A 123 -7.79 0.00 15.62
C LYS A 123 -8.72 -1.14 15.20
N GLN A 124 -10.01 -0.99 15.48
CA GLN A 124 -11.03 -1.93 15.04
C GLN A 124 -11.12 -1.95 13.52
N VAL A 125 -11.46 -3.12 12.97
CA VAL A 125 -11.63 -3.34 11.53
C VAL A 125 -13.00 -3.93 11.26
N GLY A 126 -13.56 -3.56 10.11
CA GLY A 126 -14.85 -4.08 9.66
C GLY A 126 -14.83 -4.41 8.17
N TRP A 127 -15.80 -5.21 7.75
CA TRP A 127 -15.93 -5.67 6.37
C TRP A 127 -16.52 -4.57 5.47
N LEU A 128 -15.85 -4.29 4.34
CA LEU A 128 -16.37 -3.47 3.26
C LEU A 128 -16.32 -4.23 1.94
N GLY A 129 -17.39 -4.12 1.14
CA GLY A 129 -17.39 -4.60 -0.23
C GLY A 129 -16.37 -3.84 -1.10
N THR A 130 -15.94 -4.47 -2.20
CA THR A 130 -14.91 -3.91 -3.09
C THR A 130 -15.27 -2.51 -3.61
N ASP A 131 -16.54 -2.28 -3.98
CA ASP A 131 -17.00 -1.00 -4.53
C ASP A 131 -17.10 0.08 -3.45
N ASP A 132 -17.56 -0.26 -2.26
CA ASP A 132 -17.60 0.67 -1.12
C ASP A 132 -16.19 1.08 -0.71
N PHE A 133 -15.28 0.11 -0.62
CA PHE A 133 -13.89 0.38 -0.30
C PHE A 133 -13.22 1.24 -1.38
N ARG A 134 -13.48 0.96 -2.66
CA ARG A 134 -13.04 1.81 -3.79
C ARG A 134 -13.52 3.25 -3.63
N ASN A 135 -14.78 3.45 -3.23
CA ASN A 135 -15.32 4.79 -3.00
C ASN A 135 -14.64 5.51 -1.83
N VAL A 136 -14.37 4.80 -0.72
CA VAL A 136 -13.66 5.34 0.44
C VAL A 136 -12.25 5.78 0.04
N ILE A 137 -11.49 4.91 -0.63
CA ILE A 137 -10.14 5.21 -1.12
C ILE A 137 -10.16 6.37 -2.12
N SER A 138 -11.13 6.42 -3.03
CA SER A 138 -11.23 7.51 -4.00
C SER A 138 -11.47 8.86 -3.34
N LYS A 139 -12.29 8.91 -2.27
CA LYS A 139 -12.48 10.12 -1.46
C LYS A 139 -11.21 10.52 -0.70
N GLY A 140 -10.55 9.56 -0.06
CA GLY A 140 -9.28 9.79 0.64
C GLY A 140 -8.18 10.31 -0.29
N LEU A 141 -8.12 9.76 -1.50
CA LEU A 141 -7.20 10.20 -2.55
C LEU A 141 -7.45 11.65 -2.98
N ILE A 142 -8.72 12.07 -3.12
CA ILE A 142 -9.06 13.47 -3.42
C ILE A 142 -8.58 14.39 -2.29
N GLY A 143 -8.72 13.98 -1.03
CA GLY A 143 -8.18 14.71 0.13
C GLY A 143 -6.67 14.88 0.03
N TYR A 144 -5.95 13.78 -0.17
CA TYR A 144 -4.49 13.77 -0.30
C TYR A 144 -3.99 14.67 -1.45
N ILE A 145 -4.62 14.57 -2.64
CA ILE A 145 -4.23 15.36 -3.82
C ILE A 145 -4.40 16.87 -3.58
N ARG A 146 -5.42 17.28 -2.81
CA ARG A 146 -5.66 18.69 -2.50
C ARG A 146 -4.52 19.30 -1.68
N GLU A 147 -3.97 18.54 -0.74
CA GLU A 147 -2.93 19.00 0.17
C GLU A 147 -1.53 18.89 -0.43
N HIS A 148 -1.20 17.76 -1.04
CA HIS A 148 0.18 17.47 -1.47
C HIS A 148 0.46 17.80 -2.94
N ARG A 149 -0.58 17.99 -3.77
CA ARG A 149 -0.54 18.17 -5.25
C ARG A 149 0.26 17.05 -5.97
N GLU A 150 -0.04 16.82 -7.25
CA GLU A 150 0.71 15.89 -8.12
C GLU A 150 0.64 14.39 -7.78
N LEU A 151 -0.58 13.82 -7.66
CA LEU A 151 -0.75 12.37 -7.80
C LEU A 151 -1.84 12.04 -8.80
N ASP A 152 -1.46 11.25 -9.79
CA ASP A 152 -2.37 10.67 -10.76
C ASP A 152 -2.43 9.16 -10.57
N ILE A 153 -3.40 8.69 -9.78
CA ILE A 153 -3.51 7.30 -9.35
C ILE A 153 -4.80 6.70 -9.89
N LEU A 154 -4.64 5.57 -10.57
CA LEU A 154 -5.75 4.73 -10.99
C LEU A 154 -6.08 3.76 -9.87
N VAL A 155 -7.35 3.74 -9.43
CA VAL A 155 -7.83 2.80 -8.41
C VAL A 155 -8.37 1.55 -9.10
N PHE A 156 -7.59 0.47 -9.01
CA PHE A 156 -7.94 -0.87 -9.50
C PHE A 156 -7.64 -1.92 -8.43
N ARG A 157 -7.93 -3.19 -8.70
CA ARG A 157 -7.94 -4.27 -7.69
C ARG A 157 -6.68 -4.33 -6.82
N GLU A 158 -5.48 -4.37 -7.41
CA GLU A 158 -4.23 -4.51 -6.66
C GLU A 158 -3.93 -3.28 -5.82
N VAL A 159 -4.34 -2.09 -6.27
CA VAL A 159 -4.19 -0.87 -5.46
C VAL A 159 -5.04 -0.97 -4.20
N LEU A 160 -6.27 -1.48 -4.32
CA LEU A 160 -7.12 -1.76 -3.16
C LEU A 160 -6.50 -2.84 -2.27
N ASP A 161 -6.01 -3.95 -2.85
CA ASP A 161 -5.29 -4.98 -2.10
C ASP A 161 -4.12 -4.39 -1.31
N TYR A 162 -3.27 -3.57 -1.94
CA TYR A 162 -2.11 -2.97 -1.29
C TYR A 162 -2.51 -1.98 -0.21
N MET A 163 -3.50 -1.12 -0.47
CA MET A 163 -3.98 -0.17 0.54
C MET A 163 -4.62 -0.87 1.73
N SER A 164 -5.38 -1.97 1.52
CA SER A 164 -5.95 -2.75 2.63
C SER A 164 -4.87 -3.41 3.51
N ARG A 165 -3.75 -3.83 2.91
CA ARG A 165 -2.62 -4.43 3.65
C ARG A 165 -1.83 -3.38 4.43
N VAL A 166 -1.64 -2.19 3.85
CA VAL A 166 -1.01 -1.06 4.55
C VAL A 166 -1.91 -0.60 5.71
N ASP A 167 -3.21 -0.48 5.47
CA ASP A 167 -4.20 -0.14 6.49
C ASP A 167 -4.15 -1.11 7.66
N HIS A 168 -4.21 -2.41 7.37
CA HIS A 168 -4.14 -3.47 8.40
C HIS A 168 -2.91 -3.34 9.29
N ALA A 169 -1.76 -3.02 8.70
CA ALA A 169 -0.48 -2.87 9.39
C ALA A 169 -0.40 -1.57 10.20
N LEU A 170 -0.74 -0.41 9.62
CA LEU A 170 -0.69 0.88 10.34
C LEU A 170 -1.76 0.98 11.43
N ALA A 171 -2.80 0.16 11.37
CA ALA A 171 -3.80 0.05 12.41
C ALA A 171 -3.33 -0.71 13.66
N LEU A 172 -2.18 -1.41 13.60
CA LEU A 172 -1.56 -2.05 14.76
C LEU A 172 -0.59 -1.08 15.44
N PRO A 173 -0.55 -1.04 16.79
CA PRO A 173 0.45 -0.24 17.49
C PRO A 173 1.86 -0.74 17.14
N GLY A 174 2.73 0.16 16.70
CA GLY A 174 4.08 -0.19 16.24
C GLY A 174 4.14 -0.96 14.92
N GLY A 175 3.00 -1.12 14.24
CA GLY A 175 2.89 -1.89 13.02
C GLY A 175 3.79 -1.33 11.92
N SER A 176 4.89 -2.02 11.66
CA SER A 176 5.89 -1.64 10.67
C SER A 176 5.81 -2.56 9.44
N LEU A 177 6.23 -2.07 8.28
CA LEU A 177 6.08 -2.72 6.99
C LEU A 177 7.40 -2.86 6.26
N LEU A 178 7.61 -4.03 5.65
CA LEU A 178 8.63 -4.22 4.61
C LEU A 178 7.95 -4.56 3.29
N MET A 179 7.92 -3.60 2.38
CA MET A 179 7.29 -3.71 1.06
C MET A 179 8.33 -4.04 0.00
N ALA A 180 8.58 -5.33 -0.18
CA ALA A 180 9.53 -5.85 -1.17
C ALA A 180 8.82 -6.06 -2.52
N GLY A 181 9.39 -5.54 -3.61
CA GLY A 181 8.74 -5.65 -4.91
C GLY A 181 9.42 -4.88 -6.03
N ARG A 182 8.95 -5.03 -7.27
CA ARG A 182 9.50 -4.32 -8.43
C ARG A 182 9.09 -2.85 -8.47
N SER A 183 9.89 -2.00 -9.11
CA SER A 183 9.57 -0.58 -9.24
C SER A 183 8.23 -0.31 -9.95
N GLY A 184 7.44 0.64 -9.41
CA GLY A 184 6.21 1.16 -10.04
C GLY A 184 4.91 0.44 -9.71
N VAL A 185 4.90 -0.52 -8.79
CA VAL A 185 3.65 -1.19 -8.35
C VAL A 185 2.72 -0.30 -7.52
N GLY A 186 3.18 0.86 -7.04
CA GLY A 186 2.39 1.79 -6.22
C GLY A 186 2.62 1.72 -4.70
N ARG A 187 3.73 1.12 -4.24
CA ARG A 187 4.07 0.96 -2.80
C ARG A 187 4.09 2.27 -2.01
N ARG A 188 4.91 3.23 -2.44
CA ARG A 188 5.04 4.55 -1.80
C ARG A 188 3.70 5.25 -1.73
N THR A 189 2.99 5.25 -2.85
CA THR A 189 1.65 5.83 -2.98
C THR A 189 0.65 5.22 -2.00
N ALA A 190 0.56 3.89 -1.92
CA ALA A 190 -0.34 3.22 -1.00
C ALA A 190 -0.02 3.59 0.46
N ALA A 191 1.27 3.56 0.84
CA ALA A 191 1.73 3.97 2.16
C ALA A 191 1.37 5.44 2.48
N SER A 192 1.64 6.36 1.56
CA SER A 192 1.40 7.79 1.77
C SER A 192 -0.08 8.15 1.87
N VAL A 193 -0.93 7.58 1.00
CA VAL A 193 -2.37 7.86 1.03
C VAL A 193 -3.00 7.29 2.29
N VAL A 194 -2.67 6.05 2.66
CA VAL A 194 -3.22 5.42 3.87
C VAL A 194 -2.73 6.13 5.13
N ALA A 195 -1.46 6.52 5.21
CA ALA A 195 -0.94 7.31 6.33
C ALA A 195 -1.69 8.64 6.50
N HIS A 196 -1.95 9.34 5.40
CA HIS A 196 -2.73 10.58 5.42
C HIS A 196 -4.20 10.33 5.83
N MET A 197 -4.83 9.27 5.34
CA MET A 197 -6.20 8.91 5.75
C MET A 197 -6.30 8.55 7.24
N HIS A 198 -5.22 8.01 7.82
CA HIS A 198 -5.09 7.77 9.27
C HIS A 198 -4.67 9.01 10.07
N GLN A 199 -4.42 10.14 9.41
CA GLN A 199 -3.88 11.37 10.00
C GLN A 199 -2.55 11.15 10.73
N CYS A 200 -1.74 10.22 10.21
CA CYS A 200 -0.37 10.02 10.69
C CYS A 200 0.57 11.05 10.04
N GLU A 201 1.53 11.54 10.80
CA GLU A 201 2.62 12.38 10.29
C GLU A 201 3.52 11.51 9.39
N LEU A 202 3.57 11.80 8.09
CA LEU A 202 4.43 11.08 7.15
C LEU A 202 5.81 11.75 7.06
N PHE A 203 6.83 11.09 7.60
CA PHE A 203 8.21 11.55 7.50
C PHE A 203 8.98 10.74 6.44
N THR A 204 9.58 11.44 5.47
CA THR A 204 10.49 10.87 4.47
C THR A 204 11.76 11.73 4.39
N PRO A 205 12.96 11.17 4.62
CA PRO A 205 14.19 11.94 4.52
C PRO A 205 14.39 12.55 3.13
N LYS A 206 14.70 13.85 3.09
CA LYS A 206 15.03 14.55 1.85
C LYS A 206 16.54 14.49 1.63
N ILE A 207 16.97 13.54 0.80
CA ILE A 207 18.38 13.33 0.51
C ILE A 207 18.91 14.49 -0.33
N SER A 208 19.90 15.19 0.21
CA SER A 208 20.59 16.32 -0.44
C SER A 208 22.09 16.01 -0.61
N ARG A 209 22.81 16.85 -1.35
CA ARG A 209 24.28 16.73 -1.46
C ARG A 209 24.89 16.92 -0.06
N GLY A 210 25.57 15.89 0.45
CA GLY A 210 26.16 15.89 1.79
C GLY A 210 25.25 15.32 2.89
N TYR A 211 24.10 14.72 2.52
CA TYR A 211 23.32 13.93 3.46
C TYR A 211 24.10 12.68 3.89
N GLY A 212 24.43 12.58 5.18
CA GLY A 212 25.14 11.45 5.75
C GLY A 212 24.59 11.07 7.12
N LEU A 213 25.39 10.33 7.89
CA LEU A 213 24.96 9.77 9.18
C LEU A 213 24.50 10.82 10.18
N LYS A 214 25.13 11.99 10.20
CA LYS A 214 24.76 13.08 11.14
C LYS A 214 23.35 13.60 10.87
N GLN A 215 23.02 13.85 9.60
CA GLN A 215 21.71 14.33 9.19
C GLN A 215 20.64 13.26 9.47
N PHE A 216 20.94 12.00 9.14
CA PHE A 216 20.04 10.89 9.41
C PHE A 216 19.76 10.71 10.92
N LYS A 217 20.78 10.82 11.78
CA LYS A 217 20.59 10.80 13.24
C LYS A 217 19.72 11.97 13.72
N ASN A 218 19.87 13.16 13.14
CA ASN A 218 19.01 14.30 13.49
C ASN A 218 17.55 14.08 13.06
N ASP A 219 17.33 13.54 11.86
CA ASP A 219 15.99 13.19 11.39
C ASP A 219 15.34 12.16 12.32
N LEU A 220 16.08 11.12 12.73
CA LEU A 220 15.62 10.15 13.71
C LEU A 220 15.27 10.80 15.06
N LYS A 221 16.09 11.72 15.58
CA LYS A 221 15.78 12.42 16.83
C LYS A 221 14.44 13.16 16.76
N THR A 222 14.16 13.84 15.65
CA THR A 222 12.89 14.55 15.42
C THR A 222 11.71 13.57 15.44
N ILE A 223 11.81 12.47 14.69
CA ILE A 223 10.75 11.45 14.60
C ILE A 223 10.48 10.81 15.95
N LEU A 224 11.54 10.45 16.69
CA LEU A 224 11.42 9.81 18.01
C LEU A 224 10.85 10.78 19.05
N GLN A 225 11.14 12.08 18.94
CA GLN A 225 10.52 13.09 19.79
C GLN A 225 9.02 13.21 19.53
N GLN A 226 8.59 13.28 18.26
CA GLN A 226 7.17 13.32 17.90
C GLN A 226 6.42 12.06 18.37
N ALA A 227 6.97 10.87 18.10
CA ALA A 227 6.32 9.62 18.46
C ALA A 227 6.34 9.35 19.98
N GLY A 228 7.47 9.59 20.64
CA GLY A 228 7.68 9.23 22.04
C GLY A 228 7.26 10.29 23.04
N VAL A 229 7.54 11.58 22.77
CA VAL A 229 7.20 12.70 23.67
C VAL A 229 5.79 13.20 23.39
N GLU A 230 5.52 13.61 22.15
CA GLU A 230 4.20 14.17 21.79
C GLU A 230 3.12 13.10 21.69
N GLY A 231 3.51 11.82 21.51
CA GLY A 231 2.58 10.71 21.38
C GLY A 231 1.84 10.68 20.04
N GLN A 232 2.35 11.38 19.02
CA GLN A 232 1.75 11.43 17.69
C GLN A 232 2.07 10.16 16.90
N GLN A 233 1.12 9.72 16.07
CA GLN A 233 1.35 8.60 15.16
C GLN A 233 2.23 9.06 13.99
N VAL A 234 3.43 8.50 13.88
CA VAL A 234 4.41 8.90 12.85
C VAL A 234 4.70 7.70 11.95
N VAL A 235 4.59 7.92 10.63
CA VAL A 235 5.00 6.95 9.61
C VAL A 235 6.35 7.39 9.05
N PHE A 236 7.40 6.65 9.41
CA PHE A 236 8.73 6.83 8.88
C PHE A 236 8.92 6.00 7.61
N LEU A 237 8.88 6.65 6.46
CA LEU A 237 8.99 6.01 5.14
C LEU A 237 10.42 6.14 4.59
N LEU A 238 11.04 5.00 4.31
CA LEU A 238 12.34 4.89 3.67
C LEU A 238 12.27 4.05 2.38
N GLU A 239 12.90 4.55 1.34
CA GLU A 239 13.07 3.88 0.05
C GLU A 239 14.53 3.47 -0.17
N ASP A 240 14.74 2.44 -0.97
CA ASP A 240 16.06 1.93 -1.35
C ASP A 240 17.05 3.02 -1.82
N GLN A 241 16.59 3.98 -2.62
CA GLN A 241 17.40 5.09 -3.12
C GLN A 241 17.91 6.03 -2.02
N GLN A 242 17.26 6.05 -0.85
CA GLN A 242 17.65 6.89 0.28
C GLN A 242 18.67 6.21 1.20
N LEU A 243 18.90 4.91 1.03
CA LEU A 243 19.83 4.11 1.84
C LEU A 243 21.28 4.25 1.35
N VAL A 244 21.81 5.47 1.44
CA VAL A 244 23.16 5.83 0.95
C VAL A 244 24.27 5.13 1.74
N HIS A 245 24.05 4.90 3.04
CA HIS A 245 25.01 4.23 3.93
C HIS A 245 24.37 3.00 4.59
N PRO A 246 25.09 1.87 4.68
CA PRO A 246 24.56 0.63 5.30
C PRO A 246 24.18 0.84 6.77
N GLN A 247 24.90 1.72 7.47
CA GLN A 247 24.61 2.12 8.86
C GLN A 247 23.19 2.67 9.05
N PHE A 248 22.53 3.20 8.02
CA PHE A 248 21.15 3.67 8.15
C PHE A 248 20.22 2.51 8.50
N LEU A 249 20.38 1.36 7.85
CA LEU A 249 19.58 0.18 8.15
C LEU A 249 19.92 -0.42 9.51
N GLU A 250 21.18 -0.36 9.96
CA GLU A 250 21.57 -0.83 11.30
C GLU A 250 20.87 -0.03 12.41
N LEU A 251 20.74 1.29 12.22
CA LEU A 251 20.01 2.17 13.13
C LEU A 251 18.51 1.85 13.11
N VAL A 252 17.92 1.63 11.94
CA VAL A 252 16.51 1.23 11.80
C VAL A 252 16.26 -0.16 12.41
N ASN A 253 17.20 -1.09 12.25
CA ASN A 253 17.14 -2.44 12.83
C ASN A 253 17.12 -2.39 14.37
N SER A 254 17.92 -1.50 14.96
CA SER A 254 17.93 -1.25 16.41
C SER A 254 16.61 -0.66 16.87
N LEU A 255 16.11 0.34 16.14
CA LEU A 255 14.84 0.99 16.41
C LEU A 255 13.65 0.01 16.37
N LEU A 256 13.59 -0.85 15.35
CA LEU A 256 12.57 -1.90 15.24
C LEU A 256 12.68 -2.94 16.35
N ALA A 257 13.88 -3.26 16.82
CA ALA A 257 14.10 -4.28 17.83
C ALA A 257 13.64 -3.82 19.23
N ALA A 258 13.99 -2.59 19.61
CA ALA A 258 13.94 -2.14 21.00
C ALA A 258 13.23 -0.78 21.19
N GLY A 259 12.87 -0.09 20.11
CA GLY A 259 12.33 1.27 20.20
C GLY A 259 13.38 2.31 20.58
N ASP A 260 14.66 1.95 20.59
CA ASP A 260 15.78 2.80 20.93
C ASP A 260 16.96 2.63 19.96
N ILE A 261 17.89 3.58 20.02
CA ILE A 261 19.09 3.57 19.21
C ILE A 261 20.28 3.89 20.13
N PRO A 262 21.19 2.93 20.36
CA PRO A 262 22.36 3.15 21.20
C PRO A 262 23.23 4.31 20.70
N GLY A 263 23.60 5.22 21.61
CA GLY A 263 24.45 6.36 21.29
C GLY A 263 23.82 7.40 20.36
N LEU A 264 22.49 7.44 20.27
CA LEU A 264 21.78 8.50 19.54
C LEU A 264 21.75 9.82 20.33
N TYR A 265 21.46 9.73 21.63
CA TYR A 265 21.38 10.87 22.54
C TYR A 265 22.58 10.91 23.48
N THR A 266 23.04 12.11 23.82
CA THR A 266 23.98 12.28 24.93
C THR A 266 23.22 12.36 26.26
N PRO A 267 23.85 12.07 27.40
CA PRO A 267 23.20 12.18 28.71
C PRO A 267 22.58 13.56 28.97
N GLU A 268 23.22 14.62 28.48
CA GLU A 268 22.76 16.01 28.62
C GLU A 268 21.51 16.31 27.79
N GLU A 269 21.29 15.59 26.68
CA GLU A 269 20.10 15.72 25.83
C GLU A 269 18.90 14.92 26.39
N LEU A 270 19.14 13.86 27.17
CA LEU A 270 18.09 12.96 27.66
C LEU A 270 17.23 13.58 28.76
N ASP A 271 17.84 14.23 29.74
CA ASP A 271 17.10 14.83 30.86
C ASP A 271 16.01 15.83 30.43
N PRO A 272 16.29 16.82 29.55
CA PRO A 272 15.25 17.75 29.09
C PRO A 272 14.21 17.05 28.19
N LEU A 273 14.60 16.04 27.42
CA LEU A 273 13.70 15.28 26.55
C LEU A 273 12.69 14.47 27.36
N LEU A 274 13.12 13.85 28.46
CA LEU A 274 12.29 12.96 29.29
C LEU A 274 11.51 13.71 30.37
N ALA A 275 11.85 14.96 30.67
CA ALA A 275 11.20 15.74 31.71
C ALA A 275 9.65 15.82 31.56
N PRO A 276 9.07 16.05 30.37
CA PRO A 276 7.62 16.09 30.18
C PRO A 276 6.92 14.74 30.43
N LEU A 277 7.66 13.63 30.29
CA LEU A 277 7.10 12.28 30.40
C LEU A 277 6.92 11.81 31.84
N LYS A 278 7.50 12.52 32.83
CA LYS A 278 7.43 12.15 34.25
C LYS A 278 6.00 12.08 34.76
N GLU A 279 5.20 13.07 34.42
CA GLU A 279 3.81 13.15 34.86
C GLU A 279 2.96 12.08 34.20
N GLN A 280 3.10 11.89 32.88
CA GLN A 280 2.37 10.88 32.12
C GLN A 280 2.70 9.45 32.58
N ALA A 281 3.98 9.14 32.79
CA ALA A 281 4.41 7.84 33.28
C ALA A 281 3.82 7.52 34.67
N SER A 282 3.70 8.54 35.52
CA SER A 282 3.07 8.41 36.85
C SER A 282 1.56 8.17 36.74
N GLN A 283 0.87 8.91 35.87
CA GLN A 283 -0.57 8.75 35.62
C GLN A 283 -0.92 7.36 35.06
N GLU A 284 -0.08 6.84 34.17
CA GLU A 284 -0.23 5.49 33.59
C GLU A 284 0.31 4.37 34.50
N ASN A 285 0.80 4.72 35.70
CA ASN A 285 1.40 3.79 36.67
C ASN A 285 2.51 2.91 36.07
N PHE A 286 3.30 3.47 35.15
CA PHE A 286 4.36 2.72 34.49
C PHE A 286 5.48 2.37 35.49
N ARG A 287 5.89 1.10 35.48
CA ARG A 287 6.97 0.59 36.34
C ARG A 287 8.26 0.47 35.53
N GLY A 288 9.22 1.37 35.76
CA GLY A 288 10.51 1.35 35.09
C GLY A 288 11.18 2.71 35.05
N SER A 289 12.28 2.82 34.30
CA SER A 289 12.90 4.12 34.01
C SER A 289 12.05 4.92 33.03
N LEU A 290 12.15 6.25 33.08
CA LEU A 290 11.51 7.14 32.09
C LEU A 290 11.99 6.87 30.67
N TYR A 291 13.23 6.42 30.51
CA TYR A 291 13.77 6.05 29.21
C TYR A 291 13.06 4.82 28.63
N ASN A 292 12.78 3.80 29.46
CA ASN A 292 12.02 2.63 29.01
C ASN A 292 10.57 3.00 28.67
N TYR A 293 9.99 3.95 29.40
CA TYR A 293 8.66 4.49 29.09
C TYR A 293 8.67 5.21 27.74
N PHE A 294 9.68 6.04 27.47
CA PHE A 294 9.87 6.70 26.18
C PHE A 294 10.03 5.71 25.03
N ALA A 295 10.87 4.68 25.18
CA ALA A 295 11.04 3.62 24.19
C ALA A 295 9.74 2.85 23.94
N ALA A 296 8.95 2.55 24.98
CA ALA A 296 7.65 1.90 24.83
C ALA A 296 6.66 2.78 24.06
N ARG A 297 6.63 4.09 24.32
CA ARG A 297 5.80 5.03 23.54
C ARG A 297 6.22 5.12 22.08
N ILE A 298 7.52 5.12 21.80
CA ILE A 298 8.05 5.04 20.43
C ILE A 298 7.53 3.77 19.75
N GLN A 299 7.65 2.61 20.39
CA GLN A 299 7.16 1.34 19.83
C GLN A 299 5.66 1.33 19.57
N MET A 300 4.85 2.11 20.28
CA MET A 300 3.41 2.16 20.06
C MET A 300 3.03 3.09 18.91
N ASN A 301 3.73 4.22 18.76
CA ASN A 301 3.31 5.32 17.89
C ASN A 301 4.14 5.47 16.60
N LEU A 302 5.30 4.80 16.52
CA LEU A 302 6.16 4.85 15.34
C LEU A 302 5.90 3.65 14.43
N HIS A 303 5.59 3.94 13.17
CA HIS A 303 5.46 2.94 12.11
C HIS A 303 6.61 3.12 11.12
N VAL A 304 7.44 2.09 10.95
CA VAL A 304 8.52 2.13 9.96
C VAL A 304 8.04 1.45 8.68
N VAL A 305 8.10 2.14 7.55
CA VAL A 305 7.73 1.61 6.23
C VAL A 305 8.96 1.58 5.33
N LEU A 306 9.44 0.38 5.01
CA LEU A 306 10.59 0.16 4.15
C LEU A 306 10.14 -0.30 2.77
N ILE A 307 10.52 0.42 1.73
CA ILE A 307 10.24 0.09 0.34
C ILE A 307 11.55 -0.29 -0.35
N MET A 308 11.69 -1.57 -0.69
CA MET A 308 12.94 -2.09 -1.27
C MET A 308 12.67 -2.84 -2.57
N ASP A 309 13.50 -2.63 -3.60
CA ASP A 309 13.44 -3.43 -4.82
C ASP A 309 14.09 -4.80 -4.61
N CYS A 310 13.29 -5.87 -4.71
CA CYS A 310 13.76 -7.24 -4.58
C CYS A 310 14.65 -7.70 -5.76
N SER A 311 14.70 -6.92 -6.84
CA SER A 311 15.59 -7.17 -7.98
C SER A 311 17.02 -6.63 -7.73
N ASN A 312 17.23 -5.86 -6.68
CA ASN A 312 18.53 -5.32 -6.32
C ASN A 312 19.41 -6.43 -5.72
N SER A 313 20.65 -6.58 -6.21
CA SER A 313 21.61 -7.58 -5.70
C SER A 313 21.89 -7.42 -4.20
N ASN A 314 21.79 -6.19 -3.68
CA ASN A 314 22.04 -5.91 -2.27
C ASN A 314 20.83 -6.19 -1.38
N PHE A 315 19.64 -6.45 -1.94
CA PHE A 315 18.42 -6.66 -1.16
C PHE A 315 18.59 -7.77 -0.12
N THR A 316 19.01 -8.96 -0.56
CA THR A 316 19.18 -10.12 0.32
C THR A 316 20.20 -9.85 1.42
N VAL A 317 21.37 -9.30 1.06
CA VAL A 317 22.45 -8.98 2.00
C VAL A 317 21.98 -7.98 3.06
N MET A 318 21.25 -6.94 2.63
CA MET A 318 20.73 -5.91 3.53
C MET A 318 19.73 -6.48 4.52
N CYS A 319 18.85 -7.38 4.08
CA CYS A 319 17.86 -7.98 4.98
C CYS A 319 18.45 -9.04 5.90
N GLU A 320 19.40 -9.86 5.43
CA GLU A 320 20.09 -10.85 6.27
C GLU A 320 20.95 -10.19 7.34
N SER A 321 21.60 -9.07 7.00
CA SER A 321 22.38 -8.27 7.96
C SER A 321 21.51 -7.58 9.01
N ASN A 322 20.22 -7.40 8.73
CA ASN A 322 19.28 -6.65 9.57
C ASN A 322 18.03 -7.52 9.90
N PRO A 323 18.15 -8.50 10.80
CA PRO A 323 17.11 -9.50 11.02
C PRO A 323 15.81 -8.93 11.63
N SER A 324 15.83 -7.76 12.26
CA SER A 324 14.60 -7.13 12.77
C SER A 324 13.64 -6.75 11.64
N LEU A 325 14.14 -6.55 10.42
CA LEU A 325 13.30 -6.26 9.26
C LEU A 325 12.30 -7.39 8.96
N TYR A 326 12.70 -8.65 9.12
CA TYR A 326 11.80 -9.80 8.92
C TYR A 326 11.05 -10.22 10.17
N LYS A 327 11.58 -9.89 11.36
CA LYS A 327 10.99 -10.29 12.64
C LYS A 327 9.90 -9.34 13.14
N GLN A 328 10.09 -8.04 12.94
CA GLN A 328 9.24 -6.99 13.52
C GLN A 328 8.32 -6.33 12.49
N CYS A 329 8.70 -6.34 11.21
CA CYS A 329 7.83 -5.80 10.16
C CYS A 329 6.93 -6.88 9.56
N LEU A 330 5.72 -6.47 9.17
CA LEU A 330 4.87 -7.22 8.27
C LEU A 330 5.47 -7.16 6.87
N VAL A 331 5.95 -8.31 6.39
CA VAL A 331 6.55 -8.43 5.06
C VAL A 331 5.46 -8.57 4.01
N GLN A 332 5.44 -7.67 3.05
CA GLN A 332 4.51 -7.66 1.93
C GLN A 332 5.28 -7.81 0.62
N TRP A 333 5.07 -8.95 -0.03
CA TRP A 333 5.72 -9.23 -1.31
C TRP A 333 4.84 -8.77 -2.49
N MET A 334 5.31 -7.78 -3.25
CA MET A 334 4.56 -7.09 -4.31
C MET A 334 5.27 -7.24 -5.67
N GLU A 335 5.05 -8.37 -6.33
CA GLU A 335 5.80 -8.74 -7.55
C GLU A 335 5.43 -7.93 -8.79
N GLY A 336 4.17 -7.50 -8.89
CA GLY A 336 3.63 -6.88 -10.09
C GLY A 336 2.12 -6.73 -10.04
N TRP A 337 1.51 -6.52 -11.21
CA TRP A 337 0.07 -6.51 -11.38
C TRP A 337 -0.37 -7.80 -12.09
N SER A 338 -1.57 -8.28 -11.77
CA SER A 338 -2.18 -9.40 -12.48
C SER A 338 -2.43 -9.03 -13.95
N LYS A 339 -2.60 -10.05 -14.79
CA LYS A 339 -2.95 -9.85 -16.21
C LYS A 339 -4.26 -9.07 -16.34
N ASP A 340 -5.25 -9.36 -15.50
CA ASP A 340 -6.56 -8.70 -15.52
C ASP A 340 -6.42 -7.20 -15.27
N SER A 341 -5.60 -6.81 -14.30
CA SER A 341 -5.37 -5.40 -14.01
C SER A 341 -4.49 -4.71 -15.03
N MET A 342 -3.50 -5.41 -15.59
CA MET A 342 -2.73 -4.91 -16.72
C MET A 342 -3.60 -4.63 -17.95
N LEU A 343 -4.70 -5.38 -18.14
CA LEU A 343 -5.72 -5.13 -19.16
C LEU A 343 -6.68 -3.99 -18.75
N GLN A 344 -7.00 -3.84 -17.47
CA GLN A 344 -7.90 -2.78 -17.00
C GLN A 344 -7.26 -1.39 -17.03
N VAL A 345 -5.97 -1.29 -16.68
CA VAL A 345 -5.25 -0.01 -16.55
C VAL A 345 -5.32 0.85 -17.84
N PRO A 346 -5.00 0.34 -19.04
CA PRO A 346 -5.14 1.10 -20.28
C PRO A 346 -6.57 1.57 -20.54
N LYS A 347 -7.57 0.73 -20.23
CA LYS A 347 -8.98 1.08 -20.40
C LYS A 347 -9.32 2.29 -19.52
N MET A 348 -8.87 2.29 -18.27
CA MET A 348 -9.11 3.40 -17.34
C MET A 348 -8.38 4.68 -17.77
N LEU A 349 -7.10 4.56 -18.11
CA LEU A 349 -6.25 5.69 -18.50
C LEU A 349 -6.79 6.40 -19.75
N LEU A 350 -7.08 5.63 -20.80
CA LEU A 350 -7.49 6.18 -22.09
C LEU A 350 -8.95 6.65 -22.11
N SER A 351 -9.83 6.09 -21.25
CA SER A 351 -11.20 6.58 -21.09
C SER A 351 -11.23 7.95 -20.42
N ARG A 352 -10.37 8.18 -19.42
CA ARG A 352 -10.34 9.40 -18.61
C ARG A 352 -10.01 10.65 -19.42
N HIS A 353 -9.17 10.54 -20.44
CA HIS A 353 -8.84 11.67 -21.32
C HIS A 353 -9.91 11.95 -22.39
N SER A 354 -10.83 11.01 -22.66
CA SER A 354 -12.02 11.30 -23.47
C SER A 354 -13.04 12.16 -22.72
N GLU A 355 -12.95 12.17 -21.38
CA GLU A 355 -13.82 12.88 -20.44
C GLU A 355 -13.23 14.21 -19.95
N MET A 356 -12.11 14.68 -20.50
CA MET A 356 -11.53 15.99 -20.19
C MET A 356 -12.37 17.17 -20.75
N GLY A 357 -13.69 16.99 -20.84
CA GLY A 357 -14.72 18.01 -20.92
C GLY A 357 -15.79 17.92 -19.80
N SER A 358 -15.72 16.94 -18.89
CA SER A 358 -16.68 16.79 -17.79
C SER A 358 -16.16 15.93 -16.62
N SER A 359 -15.83 16.61 -15.50
CA SER A 359 -15.77 16.14 -14.10
C SER A 359 -14.85 14.95 -13.73
N LEU A 360 -14.07 15.14 -12.66
CA LEU A 360 -13.21 14.14 -11.98
C LEU A 360 -13.99 13.06 -11.18
N LEU A 361 -15.30 12.92 -11.40
CA LEU A 361 -16.14 11.96 -10.69
C LEU A 361 -16.22 10.64 -11.46
N PRO A 362 -16.32 9.49 -10.77
CA PRO A 362 -16.64 8.23 -11.45
C PRO A 362 -17.98 8.36 -12.21
N PRO A 363 -18.12 7.71 -13.36
CA PRO A 363 -19.37 7.73 -14.11
C PRO A 363 -20.51 7.22 -13.22
N ALA A 364 -21.65 7.90 -13.28
CA ALA A 364 -22.85 7.50 -12.54
C ALA A 364 -23.21 6.05 -12.92
N ALA A 365 -23.65 5.26 -11.93
CA ALA A 365 -24.06 3.87 -12.13
C ALA A 365 -25.07 3.76 -13.29
N GLY A 366 -24.66 3.09 -14.38
CA GLY A 366 -25.50 2.87 -15.56
C GLY A 366 -25.00 3.50 -16.88
N GLN A 367 -23.91 4.26 -16.89
CA GLN A 367 -23.25 4.64 -18.16
C GLN A 367 -22.34 3.50 -18.63
N GLU A 368 -22.66 2.90 -19.79
CA GLU A 368 -21.73 1.99 -20.46
C GLU A 368 -20.41 2.73 -20.73
N PRO A 369 -19.24 2.13 -20.42
CA PRO A 369 -17.96 2.75 -20.72
C PRO A 369 -17.89 3.04 -22.22
N LYS A 370 -17.71 4.32 -22.59
CA LYS A 370 -17.56 4.73 -23.99
C LYS A 370 -16.55 3.80 -24.67
N LYS A 371 -17.00 3.10 -25.72
CA LYS A 371 -16.18 2.12 -26.44
C LYS A 371 -14.84 2.74 -26.81
N PHE A 372 -13.79 2.13 -26.28
CA PHE A 372 -12.41 2.48 -26.55
C PHE A 372 -12.13 2.46 -28.07
N ALA A 373 -11.57 3.54 -28.62
CA ALA A 373 -11.42 3.74 -30.07
C ALA A 373 -10.51 2.71 -30.78
N GLY A 374 -9.77 1.87 -30.03
CA GLY A 374 -8.96 0.76 -30.55
C GLY A 374 -9.46 -0.65 -30.19
N GLY A 375 -10.60 -0.78 -29.51
CA GLY A 375 -11.14 -2.06 -29.05
C GLY A 375 -10.27 -2.84 -28.05
N ASP A 376 -10.74 -4.01 -27.63
CA ASP A 376 -10.00 -4.89 -26.69
C ASP A 376 -8.69 -5.44 -27.26
N GLU A 377 -8.56 -5.49 -28.59
CA GLU A 377 -7.35 -5.93 -29.31
C GLU A 377 -6.12 -5.07 -28.97
N LEU A 378 -6.26 -3.75 -28.98
CA LEU A 378 -5.13 -2.87 -28.65
C LEU A 378 -4.68 -3.06 -27.20
N VAL A 379 -5.64 -3.22 -26.28
CA VAL A 379 -5.34 -3.44 -24.86
C VAL A 379 -4.56 -4.74 -24.67
N LYS A 380 -4.97 -5.82 -25.35
CA LYS A 380 -4.21 -7.09 -25.35
C LYS A 380 -2.81 -6.90 -25.93
N ASN A 381 -2.65 -6.10 -26.98
CA ASN A 381 -1.34 -5.82 -27.56
C ASN A 381 -0.39 -5.09 -26.60
N PHE A 382 -0.90 -4.13 -25.80
CA PHE A 382 -0.07 -3.49 -24.78
C PHE A 382 0.48 -4.50 -23.75
N VAL A 383 -0.37 -5.41 -23.29
CA VAL A 383 0.03 -6.45 -22.33
C VAL A 383 1.02 -7.43 -22.98
N ASN A 384 0.76 -7.89 -24.21
CA ASN A 384 1.66 -8.80 -24.93
C ASN A 384 3.05 -8.19 -25.15
N ILE A 385 3.12 -6.90 -25.50
CA ILE A 385 4.38 -6.16 -25.64
C ILE A 385 5.12 -6.14 -24.30
N HIS A 386 4.41 -5.86 -23.20
CA HIS A 386 5.01 -5.85 -21.86
C HIS A 386 5.55 -7.24 -21.47
N GLU A 387 4.74 -8.30 -21.66
CA GLU A 387 5.11 -9.68 -21.35
C GLU A 387 6.35 -10.12 -22.13
N SER A 388 6.45 -9.75 -23.42
CA SER A 388 7.62 -10.06 -24.26
C SER A 388 8.92 -9.44 -23.77
N ARG A 389 8.84 -8.43 -22.89
CA ARG A 389 10.01 -7.69 -22.35
C ARG A 389 10.29 -7.98 -20.88
N LEU A 390 9.58 -8.92 -20.25
CA LEU A 390 9.82 -9.29 -18.85
C LEU A 390 11.26 -9.76 -18.61
N SER A 391 11.84 -10.51 -19.55
CA SER A 391 13.25 -10.96 -19.52
C SER A 391 14.27 -9.82 -19.60
N HIS A 392 13.86 -8.65 -20.09
CA HIS A 392 14.69 -7.45 -20.22
C HIS A 392 14.41 -6.41 -19.11
N GLY A 393 13.83 -6.85 -17.99
CA GLY A 393 13.55 -5.99 -16.83
C GLY A 393 12.35 -5.07 -17.06
N ALA A 394 11.29 -5.53 -17.71
CA ALA A 394 10.03 -4.80 -17.73
C ALA A 394 9.44 -4.71 -16.32
N THR A 395 8.93 -3.53 -15.98
CA THR A 395 8.33 -3.22 -14.68
C THR A 395 7.01 -2.48 -14.87
N PRO A 396 6.09 -2.50 -13.89
CA PRO A 396 4.86 -1.71 -13.93
C PRO A 396 5.13 -0.22 -14.16
N ARG A 397 6.24 0.33 -13.62
CA ARG A 397 6.66 1.71 -13.92
C ARG A 397 6.86 1.93 -15.42
N ARG A 398 7.63 1.06 -16.07
CA ARG A 398 7.89 1.14 -17.52
C ARG A 398 6.61 0.94 -18.34
N TYR A 399 5.69 0.10 -17.87
CA TYR A 399 4.39 -0.09 -18.49
C TYR A 399 3.55 1.20 -18.45
N MET A 400 3.45 1.86 -17.29
CA MET A 400 2.77 3.15 -17.19
C MET A 400 3.42 4.22 -18.07
N THR A 401 4.76 4.33 -18.06
CA THR A 401 5.47 5.24 -18.96
C THR A 401 5.16 4.96 -20.43
N PHE A 402 5.07 3.69 -20.82
CA PHE A 402 4.69 3.29 -22.17
C PHE A 402 3.28 3.75 -22.54
N LEU A 403 2.30 3.56 -21.64
CA LEU A 403 0.92 4.01 -21.86
C LEU A 403 0.80 5.53 -21.97
N HIS A 404 1.46 6.28 -21.08
CA HIS A 404 1.49 7.75 -21.16
C HIS A 404 2.19 8.26 -22.42
N THR A 405 3.26 7.58 -22.86
CA THR A 405 3.96 7.93 -24.10
C THR A 405 3.05 7.69 -25.31
N TYR A 406 2.37 6.54 -25.35
CA TYR A 406 1.39 6.23 -26.39
C TYR A 406 0.30 7.30 -26.46
N GLU A 407 -0.28 7.65 -25.31
CA GLU A 407 -1.33 8.67 -25.21
C GLU A 407 -0.85 10.04 -25.70
N SER A 408 0.32 10.50 -25.24
CA SER A 408 0.91 11.77 -25.64
C SER A 408 1.12 11.84 -27.16
N VAL A 409 1.70 10.79 -27.75
CA VAL A 409 1.94 10.70 -29.20
C VAL A 409 0.61 10.62 -29.97
N TYR A 410 -0.35 9.84 -29.48
CA TYR A 410 -1.66 9.69 -30.10
C TYR A 410 -2.40 11.03 -30.16
N ASN A 411 -2.47 11.75 -29.04
CA ASN A 411 -3.14 13.06 -28.96
C ASN A 411 -2.46 14.08 -29.86
N HIS A 412 -1.13 14.16 -29.83
CA HIS A 412 -0.37 15.06 -30.69
C HIS A 412 -0.62 14.80 -32.19
N LYS A 413 -0.64 13.52 -32.60
CA LYS A 413 -0.93 13.14 -34.00
C LYS A 413 -2.38 13.39 -34.38
N LYS A 414 -3.32 13.10 -33.47
CA LYS A 414 -4.76 13.34 -33.67
C LYS A 414 -5.03 14.82 -33.89
N GLU A 415 -4.48 15.70 -33.05
CA GLU A 415 -4.59 17.16 -33.21
C GLU A 415 -4.00 17.63 -34.54
N GLY A 416 -2.82 17.13 -34.92
CA GLY A 416 -2.20 17.44 -36.20
C GLY A 416 -3.04 17.01 -37.41
N VAL A 417 -3.74 15.86 -37.32
CA VAL A 417 -4.67 15.41 -38.38
C VAL A 417 -5.92 16.28 -38.40
N LEU A 418 -6.50 16.61 -37.24
CA LEU A 418 -7.67 17.47 -37.14
C LEU A 418 -7.40 18.89 -37.69
N GLN A 419 -6.23 19.46 -37.43
CA GLN A 419 -5.80 20.74 -37.99
C GLN A 419 -5.65 20.68 -39.52
N LYS A 420 -5.09 19.58 -40.06
CA LYS A 420 -5.02 19.38 -41.51
C LYS A 420 -6.41 19.23 -42.13
N GLN A 421 -7.32 18.52 -41.45
CA GLN A 421 -8.69 18.32 -41.90
C GLN A 421 -9.48 19.63 -41.90
N SER A 422 -9.37 20.45 -40.84
CA SER A 422 -10.04 21.75 -40.78
C SER A 422 -9.51 22.70 -41.87
N HIS A 423 -8.20 22.73 -42.09
CA HIS A 423 -7.59 23.52 -43.17
C HIS A 423 -8.08 23.08 -44.57
N LEU A 424 -8.19 21.78 -44.80
CA LEU A 424 -8.72 21.23 -46.05
C LEU A 424 -10.21 21.54 -46.23
N GLN A 425 -11.00 21.48 -45.15
CA GLN A 425 -12.42 21.85 -45.19
C GLN A 425 -12.59 23.33 -45.53
N VAL A 426 -11.86 24.24 -44.87
CA VAL A 426 -11.90 25.68 -45.18
C VAL A 426 -11.55 25.93 -46.65
N LYS A 427 -10.48 25.32 -47.17
CA LYS A 427 -10.11 25.42 -48.59
C LYS A 427 -11.20 24.90 -49.52
N SER A 428 -11.83 23.76 -49.19
CA SER A 428 -12.93 23.21 -49.99
C SER A 428 -14.17 24.11 -49.98
N PHE A 429 -14.51 24.73 -48.84
CA PHE A 429 -15.60 25.69 -48.74
C PHE A 429 -15.30 26.95 -49.56
N SER A 430 -14.08 27.50 -49.50
CA SER A 430 -13.68 28.64 -50.32
C SER A 430 -13.74 28.35 -51.82
N VAL A 431 -13.31 27.16 -52.26
CA VAL A 431 -13.39 26.75 -53.68
C VAL A 431 -14.85 26.59 -54.14
N THR A 432 -15.73 26.06 -53.30
CA THR A 432 -17.17 25.93 -53.61
C THR A 432 -17.83 27.31 -53.71
N ILE A 433 -17.51 28.24 -52.80
CA ILE A 433 -18.01 29.63 -52.87
C ILE A 433 -17.49 30.33 -54.14
N PHE A 434 -16.22 30.14 -54.49
CA PHE A 434 -15.65 30.73 -55.71
C PHE A 434 -16.32 30.19 -56.98
N ARG A 435 -16.65 28.89 -57.03
CA ARG A 435 -17.40 28.28 -58.14
C ARG A 435 -18.86 28.74 -58.22
N LEU A 436 -19.51 28.99 -57.07
CA LEU A 436 -20.87 29.54 -57.03
C LEU A 436 -20.91 31.01 -57.48
N SER A 437 -19.93 31.82 -57.05
CA SER A 437 -19.79 33.22 -57.49
C SER A 437 -19.52 33.33 -59.00
N ALA A 438 -18.71 32.43 -59.57
CA ALA A 438 -18.45 32.39 -61.01
C ALA A 438 -19.67 31.95 -61.85
N ARG A 439 -20.62 31.19 -61.28
CA ARG A 439 -21.88 30.81 -61.95
C ARG A 439 -22.97 31.88 -61.90
N CYS A 440 -22.95 32.79 -60.93
CA CYS A 440 -23.90 33.90 -60.86
C CYS A 440 -23.54 35.09 -61.78
N HIS A 441 -22.36 35.06 -62.41
CA HIS A 441 -21.89 36.09 -63.33
C HIS A 441 -22.10 35.75 -64.82
N PHE A 442 -22.84 34.68 -65.13
CA PHE A 442 -23.23 34.29 -66.49
C PHE A 442 -24.74 34.30 -66.68
#